data_AF-A0A933UDF1-F1
#
_entry.id   AF-A0A933UDF1-F1
#
_cell.length_a   1.000
_cell.length_b   1.000
_cell.length_c   1.000
_cell.angle_alpha   90.00
_cell.angle_beta   90.00
_cell.angle_gamma   90.00
#
_symmetry.space_group_name_H-M   'P 1'
#
loop_
_entity.id
_entity.type
_entity.pdbx_description
1 polymer ?
#
loop_
_entity_poly.entity_id
_entity_poly.type
_entity_poly.pdbx_seq_one_letter_code
_entity_poly.pdbx_strand_id
1 'polypeptide(L)'
;MNSFCHWIGMADVFSQSHWDAWKAVGWLGNAVFFSRFIVQWYLTEKRRQVVIPSAFWWLSLAGALLLFVYGLHLGDWVFIFAYAFTWIPYVRNLVIHHRHKAAQQLCAACEATCVPTARFCHHCGTRLPQTQAG
;
A
#
# COMPACT_ATOMS: atom_id res chain seq x y z
N MET A 1 28.66 29.91 31.59
CA MET A 1 29.38 28.69 31.15
C MET A 1 28.44 27.48 31.03
N ASN A 2 27.14 27.67 30.71
CA ASN A 2 26.07 26.66 30.89
C ASN A 2 25.12 26.49 29.69
N SER A 3 25.56 26.74 28.45
CA SER A 3 24.71 26.53 27.25
C SER A 3 25.34 25.65 26.17
N PHE A 4 26.62 25.28 26.33
CA PHE A 4 27.34 24.45 25.35
C PHE A 4 27.17 22.94 25.59
N CYS A 5 26.68 22.54 26.78
CA CYS A 5 26.55 21.14 27.18
C CYS A 5 25.28 20.43 26.65
N HIS A 6 24.30 21.17 26.09
CA HIS A 6 23.11 20.57 25.48
C HIS A 6 23.34 20.14 24.02
N TRP A 7 24.38 20.66 23.36
CA TRP A 7 24.69 20.33 21.96
C TRP A 7 25.55 19.06 21.80
N ILE A 8 26.19 18.59 22.88
CA ILE A 8 27.08 17.42 22.89
C ILE A 8 26.29 16.10 23.10
N GLY A 9 25.03 16.15 23.52
CA GLY A 9 24.16 14.97 23.65
C GLY A 9 23.68 14.35 22.33
N MET A 10 24.00 14.94 21.17
CA MET A 10 23.70 14.36 19.85
C MET A 10 24.83 13.50 19.28
N ALA A 11 26.05 13.57 19.86
CA ALA A 11 27.20 12.79 19.38
C ALA A 11 27.20 11.34 19.88
N ASP A 12 26.56 11.05 21.02
CA ASP A 12 26.51 9.71 21.60
C ASP A 12 25.51 8.76 20.90
N VAL A 13 24.65 9.27 20.01
CA VAL A 13 23.75 8.43 19.19
C VAL A 13 24.53 7.59 18.17
N PHE A 14 25.69 8.08 17.72
CA PHE A 14 26.48 7.42 16.69
C PHE A 14 27.43 6.32 17.22
N SER A 15 27.69 6.27 18.54
CA SER A 15 28.73 5.41 19.13
C SER A 15 28.19 4.28 20.03
N GLN A 16 27.00 3.77 19.75
CA GLN A 16 26.59 2.43 20.19
C GLN A 16 26.14 1.61 18.98
N SER A 17 27.12 1.27 18.14
CA SER A 17 27.01 0.30 17.04
C SER A 17 27.02 -1.13 17.59
N HIS A 18 26.07 -1.45 18.47
CA HIS A 18 25.54 -2.81 18.51
C HIS A 18 24.45 -2.87 17.44
N TRP A 19 24.77 -3.53 16.33
CA TRP A 19 23.84 -3.84 15.25
C TRP A 19 22.84 -4.87 15.78
N ASP A 20 21.92 -4.41 16.61
CA ASP A 20 20.78 -5.22 17.00
C ASP A 20 20.03 -5.50 15.70
N ALA A 21 19.92 -6.77 15.30
CA ALA A 21 19.20 -7.18 14.10
C ALA A 21 17.80 -6.54 14.01
N TRP A 22 17.26 -6.19 15.18
CA TRP A 22 16.05 -5.42 15.37
C TRP A 22 16.05 -4.01 14.76
N LYS A 23 17.14 -3.24 14.90
CA LYS A 23 17.26 -1.90 14.28
C LYS A 23 17.21 -2.01 12.75
N ALA A 24 17.77 -3.07 12.18
CA ALA A 24 17.70 -3.32 10.74
C ALA A 24 16.26 -3.60 10.27
N VAL A 25 15.45 -4.29 11.08
CA VAL A 25 14.01 -4.50 10.79
C VAL A 25 13.24 -3.17 10.80
N GLY A 26 13.54 -2.27 11.75
CA GLY A 26 12.95 -0.93 11.79
C GLY A 26 13.32 -0.07 10.56
N TRP A 27 14.58 -0.11 10.12
CA TRP A 27 15.03 0.56 8.90
C TRP A 27 14.43 -0.05 7.63
N LEU A 28 14.30 -1.38 7.56
CA LEU A 28 13.60 -2.08 6.48
C LEU A 28 12.13 -1.66 6.42
N GLY A 29 11.44 -1.59 7.55
CA GLY A 29 10.06 -1.11 7.63
C GLY A 29 9.90 0.31 7.08
N ASN A 30 10.82 1.22 7.42
CA ASN A 30 10.87 2.57 6.86
C ASN A 30 11.14 2.59 5.36
N ALA A 31 12.10 1.78 4.88
CA ALA A 31 12.39 1.65 3.45
C ALA A 31 11.17 1.13 2.67
N VAL A 32 10.45 0.15 3.22
CA VAL A 32 9.19 -0.36 2.65
C VAL A 32 8.11 0.74 2.68
N PHE A 33 8.06 1.58 3.71
CA PHE A 33 7.16 2.74 3.74
C PHE A 33 7.47 3.74 2.62
N PHE A 34 8.74 4.10 2.46
CA PHE A 34 9.20 5.04 1.42
C PHE A 34 8.97 4.50 0.01
N SER A 35 9.19 3.20 -0.19
CA SER A 35 9.01 2.56 -1.50
C SER A 35 7.59 2.66 -2.05
N ARG A 36 6.56 2.87 -1.22
CA ARG A 36 5.18 3.14 -1.68
C ARG A 36 5.10 4.42 -2.54
N PHE A 37 5.81 5.48 -2.13
CA PHE A 37 5.88 6.73 -2.89
C PHE A 37 6.67 6.55 -4.18
N ILE A 38 7.75 5.76 -4.14
CA ILE A 38 8.56 5.43 -5.33
C ILE A 38 7.73 4.64 -6.34
N VAL A 39 6.98 3.63 -5.89
CA VAL A 39 6.10 2.82 -6.75
C VAL A 39 5.00 3.68 -7.36
N GLN A 40 4.39 4.58 -6.57
CA GLN A 40 3.43 5.53 -7.09
C GLN A 40 4.08 6.39 -8.19
N TRP A 41 5.19 7.06 -7.90
CA TRP A 41 5.88 7.92 -8.86
C TRP A 41 6.24 7.18 -10.15
N TYR A 42 6.87 6.01 -10.04
CA TYR A 42 7.26 5.19 -11.18
C TYR A 42 6.06 4.82 -12.08
N LEU A 43 4.93 4.46 -11.49
CA LEU A 43 3.72 4.11 -12.25
C LEU A 43 2.99 5.33 -12.81
N THR A 44 3.02 6.47 -12.11
CA THR A 44 2.49 7.73 -12.65
C THR A 44 3.30 8.16 -13.88
N GLU A 45 4.63 8.05 -13.83
CA GLU A 45 5.52 8.39 -14.95
C GLU A 45 5.27 7.44 -16.13
N LYS A 46 5.17 6.14 -15.86
CA LYS A 46 4.97 5.11 -16.90
C LYS A 46 3.61 5.19 -17.59
N ARG A 47 2.55 5.61 -16.88
CA ARG A 47 1.18 5.62 -17.42
C ARG A 47 0.60 7.03 -17.62
N ARG A 48 1.30 8.09 -17.23
CA ARG A 48 0.85 9.50 -17.20
C ARG A 48 -0.56 9.68 -16.64
N GLN A 49 -0.94 8.83 -15.71
CA GLN A 49 -2.26 8.79 -15.09
C GLN A 49 -2.08 8.52 -13.60
N VAL A 50 -2.87 9.20 -12.77
CA VAL A 50 -2.90 9.01 -11.32
C VAL A 50 -3.68 7.72 -11.02
N VAL A 51 -3.01 6.58 -11.22
CA VAL A 51 -3.60 5.25 -10.99
C VAL A 51 -2.95 4.62 -9.77
N ILE A 52 -3.75 4.13 -8.82
CA ILE A 52 -3.25 3.45 -7.63
C ILE A 52 -2.96 1.99 -8.01
N PRO A 53 -1.69 1.57 -8.10
CA PRO A 53 -1.33 0.27 -8.61
C PRO A 53 -1.62 -0.83 -7.59
N SER A 54 -1.94 -2.05 -8.04
CA SER A 54 -2.12 -3.21 -7.16
C SER A 54 -0.89 -3.45 -6.24
N ALA A 55 0.31 -3.17 -6.74
CA ALA A 55 1.56 -3.27 -5.99
C ALA A 55 1.61 -2.33 -4.76
N PHE A 56 0.96 -1.16 -4.81
CA PHE A 56 0.89 -0.25 -3.67
C PHE A 56 0.19 -0.91 -2.48
N TRP A 57 -0.90 -1.65 -2.74
CA TRP A 57 -1.66 -2.35 -1.71
C TRP A 57 -0.88 -3.51 -1.09
N TRP A 58 -0.11 -4.24 -1.90
CA TRP A 58 0.73 -5.34 -1.41
C TRP A 58 1.93 -4.87 -0.58
N LEU A 59 2.65 -3.84 -1.06
CA LEU A 59 3.70 -3.19 -0.25
C LEU A 59 3.11 -2.58 1.03
N SER A 60 1.87 -2.10 0.93
CA SER A 60 1.12 -1.56 2.05
C SER A 60 0.86 -2.56 3.16
N LEU A 61 0.41 -3.75 2.76
CA LEU A 61 0.20 -4.87 3.66
C LEU A 61 1.53 -5.39 4.23
N ALA A 62 2.56 -5.55 3.39
CA ALA A 62 3.86 -6.09 3.79
C ALA A 62 4.57 -5.17 4.80
N GLY A 63 4.58 -3.86 4.56
CA GLY A 63 5.16 -2.90 5.49
C GLY A 63 4.40 -2.83 6.81
N ALA A 64 3.06 -2.88 6.78
CA ALA A 64 2.25 -2.91 8.00
C ALA A 64 2.50 -4.19 8.81
N LEU A 65 2.63 -5.35 8.14
CA LEU A 65 2.95 -6.62 8.79
C LEU A 65 4.34 -6.61 9.44
N LEU A 66 5.36 -6.16 8.71
CA LEU A 66 6.73 -6.04 9.22
C LEU A 66 6.78 -5.14 10.46
N LEU A 67 6.10 -3.99 10.39
CA LEU A 67 6.11 -3.03 11.49
C LEU A 67 5.18 -3.43 12.65
N PHE A 68 4.14 -4.23 12.39
CA PHE A 68 3.32 -4.85 13.43
C PHE A 68 4.11 -5.90 14.22
N VAL A 69 4.81 -6.81 13.52
CA VAL A 69 5.74 -7.76 14.15
C VAL A 69 6.84 -7.03 14.91
N TYR A 70 7.30 -5.90 14.37
CA TYR A 70 8.26 -5.04 15.05
C TYR A 70 7.68 -4.43 16.36
N GLY A 71 6.48 -3.84 16.30
CA GLY A 71 5.82 -3.25 17.45
C GLY A 71 5.53 -4.25 18.58
N LEU A 72 5.18 -5.49 18.23
CA LEU A 72 4.96 -6.57 19.22
C LEU A 72 6.21 -6.87 20.05
N HIS A 73 7.39 -6.80 19.43
CA HIS A 73 8.65 -7.12 20.11
C HIS A 73 9.16 -5.97 20.98
N LEU A 74 8.84 -4.72 20.63
CA LEU A 74 9.11 -3.55 21.49
C LEU A 74 8.10 -3.42 22.64
N GLY A 75 6.94 -4.07 22.55
CA GLY A 75 5.86 -3.90 23.52
C GLY A 75 5.16 -2.53 23.41
N ASP A 76 5.36 -1.82 22.30
CA ASP A 76 4.76 -0.51 22.07
C ASP A 76 3.35 -0.65 21.49
N TRP A 77 2.36 -0.49 22.35
CA TRP A 77 0.94 -0.53 22.00
C TRP A 77 0.59 0.45 20.87
N VAL A 78 1.25 1.61 20.82
CA VAL A 78 1.00 2.64 19.80
C VAL A 78 1.30 2.13 18.39
N PHE A 79 2.42 1.42 18.19
CA PHE A 79 2.76 0.85 16.88
C PHE A 79 1.82 -0.29 16.51
N ILE A 80 1.48 -1.15 17.48
CA ILE A 80 0.53 -2.25 17.27
C ILE A 80 -0.81 -1.70 16.77
N PHE A 81 -1.38 -0.70 17.46
CA PHE A 81 -2.64 -0.07 17.03
C PHE A 81 -2.49 0.64 15.69
N ALA A 82 -1.43 1.42 15.47
CA ALA A 82 -1.21 2.13 14.21
C ALA A 82 -1.25 1.18 13.00
N TYR A 83 -0.51 0.06 13.04
CA TYR A 83 -0.48 -0.89 11.92
C TYR A 83 -1.73 -1.78 11.86
N ALA A 84 -2.34 -2.09 13.00
CA ALA A 84 -3.62 -2.81 13.08
C ALA A 84 -4.82 -1.96 12.62
N PHE A 85 -4.70 -0.64 12.43
CA PHE A 85 -5.72 0.13 11.72
C PHE A 85 -5.37 0.29 10.23
N THR A 86 -4.08 0.34 9.92
CA THR A 86 -3.59 0.56 8.55
C THR A 86 -3.93 -0.62 7.62
N TRP A 87 -4.01 -1.86 8.11
CA TRP A 87 -4.43 -3.02 7.30
C TRP A 87 -5.88 -2.96 6.77
N ILE A 88 -6.81 -2.28 7.48
CA ILE A 88 -8.25 -2.26 7.16
C ILE A 88 -8.53 -1.63 5.79
N PRO A 89 -8.09 -0.38 5.50
CA PRO A 89 -8.28 0.22 4.19
C PRO A 89 -7.53 -0.56 3.10
N TYR A 90 -6.39 -1.18 3.41
CA TYR A 90 -5.61 -1.93 2.42
C TYR A 90 -6.31 -3.20 1.95
N VAL A 91 -6.80 -4.00 2.89
CA VAL A 91 -7.55 -5.22 2.57
C VAL A 91 -8.84 -4.87 1.82
N ARG A 92 -9.57 -3.85 2.29
CA ARG A 92 -10.82 -3.42 1.65
C ARG A 92 -10.60 -3.00 0.20
N ASN A 93 -9.57 -2.18 -0.08
CA ASN A 93 -9.32 -1.74 -1.46
C ASN A 93 -8.79 -2.84 -2.37
N LEU A 94 -8.04 -3.81 -1.84
CA LEU A 94 -7.62 -4.98 -2.61
C LEU A 94 -8.82 -5.84 -3.01
N VAL A 95 -9.75 -6.09 -2.07
CA VAL A 95 -10.99 -6.84 -2.31
C VAL A 95 -11.86 -6.12 -3.36
N ILE A 96 -12.04 -4.81 -3.23
CA ILE A 96 -12.81 -4.01 -4.20
C ILE A 96 -12.16 -4.08 -5.59
N HIS A 97 -10.84 -3.93 -5.69
CA HIS A 97 -10.12 -4.01 -6.97
C HIS A 97 -10.24 -5.39 -7.62
N HIS A 98 -10.14 -6.47 -6.83
CA HIS A 98 -10.33 -7.84 -7.31
C HIS A 98 -11.77 -8.09 -7.78
N ARG A 99 -12.77 -7.62 -7.02
CA ARG A 99 -14.18 -7.72 -7.40
C ARG A 99 -14.49 -6.96 -8.69
N HIS A 100 -13.93 -5.76 -8.87
CA HIS A 100 -14.11 -5.00 -10.11
C HIS A 100 -13.51 -5.71 -11.33
N LYS A 101 -12.35 -6.35 -11.20
CA LYS A 101 -11.75 -7.15 -12.28
C LYS A 101 -12.57 -8.41 -12.60
N ALA A 102 -13.03 -9.12 -11.58
CA ALA A 102 -13.83 -10.32 -11.76
C ALA A 102 -15.22 -10.02 -12.36
N ALA A 103 -15.77 -8.85 -12.07
CA ALA A 103 -17.07 -8.41 -12.59
C ALA A 103 -16.98 -7.77 -13.99
N GLN A 104 -15.78 -7.61 -14.58
CA GLN A 104 -15.66 -7.18 -15.97
C GLN A 104 -16.29 -8.23 -16.89
N GLN A 105 -17.06 -7.75 -17.86
CA GLN A 105 -17.80 -8.62 -18.77
C GLN A 105 -17.21 -8.50 -20.16
N LEU A 106 -17.07 -9.64 -20.84
CA LEU A 106 -16.71 -9.67 -22.25
C LEU A 106 -17.98 -9.45 -23.08
N CYS A 107 -17.92 -8.49 -24.00
CA CYS A 107 -18.99 -8.31 -24.96
C CYS A 107 -18.97 -9.47 -25.97
N ALA A 108 -20.09 -10.20 -26.14
CA ALA A 108 -20.18 -11.31 -27.08
C ALA A 108 -20.03 -10.91 -28.56
N ALA A 109 -20.22 -9.62 -28.89
CA ALA A 109 -20.15 -9.13 -30.27
C ALA A 109 -18.75 -8.63 -30.69
N CYS A 110 -17.98 -8.04 -29.76
CA CYS A 110 -16.69 -7.40 -30.08
C CYS A 110 -15.54 -7.84 -29.17
N GLU A 111 -15.78 -8.78 -28.24
CA GLU A 111 -14.79 -9.31 -27.28
C GLU A 111 -14.09 -8.25 -26.42
N ALA A 112 -14.64 -7.03 -26.37
CA ALA A 112 -14.12 -5.96 -25.53
C ALA A 112 -14.54 -6.15 -24.07
N THR A 113 -13.60 -5.94 -23.15
CA THR A 113 -13.87 -5.90 -21.70
C THR A 113 -14.62 -4.63 -21.34
N CYS A 114 -15.85 -4.79 -20.85
CA CYS A 114 -16.73 -3.70 -20.43
C CYS A 114 -16.86 -3.64 -18.91
N VAL A 115 -17.15 -2.45 -18.37
CA VAL A 115 -17.41 -2.28 -16.93
C VAL A 115 -18.74 -2.96 -16.54
N PRO A 116 -18.82 -3.59 -15.36
CA PRO A 116 -19.99 -4.34 -14.91
C PRO A 116 -21.29 -3.55 -14.89
N THR A 117 -21.21 -2.24 -14.66
CA THR A 117 -22.37 -1.34 -14.56
C THR A 117 -22.81 -0.75 -15.91
N ALA A 118 -22.07 -0.99 -17.00
CA ALA A 118 -22.45 -0.47 -18.32
C ALA A 118 -23.62 -1.28 -18.91
N ARG A 119 -24.68 -0.57 -19.31
CA ARG A 119 -25.85 -1.17 -19.97
C ARG A 119 -25.60 -1.46 -21.45
N PHE A 120 -24.67 -0.72 -22.06
CA PHE A 120 -24.30 -0.80 -23.47
C PHE A 120 -22.77 -0.88 -23.61
N CYS A 121 -22.29 -1.61 -24.60
CA CYS A 121 -20.86 -1.65 -24.92
C CYS A 121 -20.44 -0.32 -25.58
N HIS A 122 -19.41 0.33 -25.04
CA HIS A 122 -18.86 1.57 -25.61
C HIS A 122 -18.17 1.38 -26.97
N HIS A 123 -17.85 0.14 -27.36
CA HIS A 123 -17.15 -0.15 -28.61
C HIS A 123 -18.08 -0.48 -29.78
N CYS A 124 -19.14 -1.26 -29.54
CA CYS A 124 -20.05 -1.73 -30.59
C CYS A 124 -21.51 -1.31 -30.40
N GLY A 125 -21.87 -0.68 -29.27
CA GLY A 125 -23.23 -0.22 -28.99
C GLY A 125 -24.25 -1.32 -28.66
N THR A 126 -23.86 -2.59 -28.66
CA THR A 126 -24.75 -3.71 -28.29
C THR A 126 -25.10 -3.67 -26.79
N ARG A 127 -26.29 -4.17 -26.42
CA ARG A 127 -26.67 -4.32 -25.01
C ARG A 127 -25.89 -5.45 -24.38
N LEU A 128 -25.34 -5.19 -23.20
CA LEU A 128 -24.68 -6.22 -22.39
C LEU A 128 -25.74 -6.97 -21.56
N PRO A 129 -25.58 -8.28 -21.35
CA PRO A 129 -26.42 -9.02 -20.43
C PRO A 129 -26.24 -8.44 -19.02
N GLN A 130 -27.28 -7.86 -18.44
CA GLN A 130 -27.17 -7.27 -17.12
C GLN A 130 -26.89 -8.36 -16.10
N THR A 131 -25.67 -8.36 -15.58
CA THR A 131 -25.30 -9.25 -14.49
C THR A 131 -25.88 -8.65 -13.23
N GLN A 132 -26.91 -9.30 -12.69
CA GLN A 132 -27.61 -8.88 -11.50
C GLN A 132 -26.59 -8.71 -10.37
N ALA A 133 -26.32 -7.46 -10.00
CA ALA A 133 -25.58 -7.13 -8.80
C ALA A 133 -26.50 -7.41 -7.61
N GLY A 134 -26.51 -8.66 -7.14
CA GLY A 134 -27.03 -9.07 -5.83
C GLY A 134 -26.00 -8.81 -4.75
#